data_AF-D9TT51-F1
#
_entry.id   AF-D9TT51-F1
#
_cell.length_a   1.000
_cell.length_b   1.000
_cell.length_c   1.000
_cell.angle_alpha   90.00
_cell.angle_beta   90.00
_cell.angle_gamma   90.00
#
_symmetry.space_group_name_H-M   'P 1'
#
loop_
_entity.id
_entity.type
_entity.pdbx_description
1 polymer ?
#
loop_
_entity_poly.entity_id
_entity_poly.type
_entity_poly.pdbx_seq_one_letter_code
_entity_poly.pdbx_strand_id
1 'polypeptide(L)'
;MLKNDILSILKANKGKHISGQELCEMLNVSRTAVWKCINELKSDGYIIESKHKSGYLLMEEPDIIDYMEISPYLKAEFIGRNYLHFESISSTNDYAKEIAPSATDGTAIVAEEQTSGRGRMGRHWVSNKGQGIWLSMILKPNLSPNEAVKLTQVAAVAVVDSIKEIADIRSGIKWPNDIVINSKKVCGILTEMNGEIDRVNFIVIGIGINVNVQNFPEDLCGKATSLSIETGKILDRKPLTASILNNFEKYYRIFLINGFSSIRNLCKEYSLTLNKDVKVIINNNECIGRAVDIDDDGNLIVVFKNGEKKTIASGDVSVRGLLGYV
;
A
#
# COMPACT_ATOMS: atom_id res chain seq x y z
N MET A 1 -2.14 13.24 22.55
CA MET A 1 -2.37 14.69 22.39
C MET A 1 -1.08 15.43 22.70
N LEU A 2 -0.67 15.59 23.97
CA LEU A 2 0.54 16.37 24.32
C LEU A 2 1.83 15.96 23.59
N LYS A 3 2.13 14.65 23.50
CA LYS A 3 3.30 14.15 22.75
C LYS A 3 3.29 14.61 21.29
N ASN A 4 2.12 14.54 20.65
CA ASN A 4 1.91 14.92 19.25
C ASN A 4 2.06 16.43 19.05
N ASP A 5 1.54 17.21 20.00
CA ASP A 5 1.64 18.68 19.95
C ASP A 5 3.10 19.12 20.09
N ILE A 6 3.86 18.51 21.01
CA ILE A 6 5.30 18.73 21.17
C ILE A 6 6.04 18.35 19.89
N LEU A 7 5.80 17.16 19.32
CA LEU A 7 6.45 16.75 18.09
C LEU A 7 6.14 17.70 16.93
N SER A 8 4.87 18.13 16.79
CA SER A 8 4.45 19.09 15.76
C SER A 8 5.18 20.42 15.88
N ILE A 9 5.34 20.93 17.10
CA ILE A 9 6.11 22.15 17.37
C ILE A 9 7.60 21.96 17.02
N LEU A 10 8.20 20.81 17.38
CA LEU A 10 9.60 20.51 17.02
C LEU A 10 9.79 20.42 15.50
N LYS A 11 8.88 19.75 14.78
CA LYS A 11 8.91 19.66 13.31
C LYS A 11 8.77 21.03 12.65
N ALA A 12 7.87 21.88 13.16
CA ALA A 12 7.69 23.23 12.65
C ALA A 12 8.93 24.13 12.84
N ASN A 13 9.83 23.79 13.77
CA ASN A 13 11.08 24.51 14.04
C ASN A 13 12.33 23.70 13.69
N LYS A 14 12.24 22.82 12.69
CA LYS A 14 13.38 21.99 12.25
C LYS A 14 14.63 22.84 12.02
N GLY A 15 15.75 22.42 12.61
CA GLY A 15 17.03 23.13 12.57
C GLY A 15 17.20 24.27 13.60
N LYS A 16 16.22 24.50 14.49
CA LYS A 16 16.33 25.47 15.59
C LYS A 16 15.99 24.84 16.94
N HIS A 17 16.68 25.25 17.99
CA HIS A 17 16.30 24.87 19.35
C HIS A 17 15.03 25.60 19.78
N ILE A 18 14.16 24.88 20.50
CA ILE A 18 13.05 25.45 21.25
C ILE A 18 13.29 25.16 22.73
N SER A 19 13.23 26.20 23.57
CA SER A 19 13.39 26.04 25.00
C SER A 19 12.26 25.22 25.62
N GLY A 20 12.57 24.45 26.66
CA GLY A 20 11.53 23.75 27.42
C GLY A 20 10.51 24.70 28.06
N GLN A 21 10.90 25.96 28.31
CA GLN A 21 10.01 26.99 28.82
C GLN A 21 8.97 27.42 27.77
N GLU A 22 9.41 27.68 26.54
CA GLU A 22 8.51 28.03 25.42
C GLU A 22 7.50 26.90 25.18
N LEU A 23 7.94 25.64 25.19
CA LEU A 23 7.02 24.48 25.07
C LEU A 23 5.99 24.44 26.21
N CYS A 24 6.39 24.77 27.45
CA CYS A 24 5.47 24.83 28.58
C CYS A 24 4.42 25.93 28.40
N GLU A 25 4.84 27.11 27.93
CA GLU A 25 3.97 28.26 27.71
C GLU A 25 2.99 28.05 26.55
N MET A 26 3.48 27.52 25.41
CA MET A 26 2.66 27.24 24.24
C MET A 26 1.57 26.19 24.50
N LEU A 27 1.90 25.18 25.32
CA LEU A 27 1.03 24.02 25.56
C LEU A 27 0.32 24.07 26.92
N ASN A 28 0.61 25.07 27.74
CA ASN A 28 0.11 25.20 29.11
C ASN A 28 0.35 23.94 29.97
N VAL A 29 1.59 23.45 29.99
CA VAL A 29 2.00 22.24 30.74
C VAL A 29 3.26 22.45 31.56
N SER A 30 3.55 21.52 32.49
CA SER A 30 4.77 21.58 33.30
C SER A 30 6.03 21.15 32.52
N ARG A 31 7.21 21.63 32.95
CA ARG A 31 8.51 21.18 32.40
C ARG A 31 8.72 19.67 32.52
N THR A 32 8.22 19.06 33.60
CA THR A 32 8.29 17.61 33.80
C THR A 32 7.47 16.85 32.77
N ALA A 33 6.30 17.38 32.38
CA ALA A 33 5.48 16.79 31.33
C ALA A 33 6.19 16.87 29.97
N VAL A 34 6.76 18.04 29.62
CA VAL A 34 7.57 18.20 28.40
C VAL A 34 8.74 17.22 28.39
N TRP A 35 9.52 17.15 29.48
CA TRP A 35 10.67 16.24 29.58
C TRP A 35 10.28 14.77 29.40
N LYS A 36 9.17 14.33 30.02
CA LYS A 36 8.64 12.96 29.83
C LYS A 36 8.30 12.69 28.36
N CYS A 37 7.54 13.58 27.72
CA CYS A 37 7.16 13.42 26.31
C CYS A 37 8.40 13.42 25.39
N ILE A 38 9.41 14.26 25.65
CA ILE A 38 10.66 14.25 24.88
C ILE A 38 11.39 12.89 25.01
N ASN A 39 11.42 12.30 26.20
CA ASN A 39 12.05 10.99 26.39
C ASN A 39 11.25 9.86 25.76
N GLU A 40 9.91 9.95 25.77
CA GLU A 40 9.05 9.03 25.01
C GLU A 40 9.34 9.13 23.52
N LEU A 41 9.39 10.34 22.95
CA LEU A 41 9.76 10.54 21.54
C LEU A 41 11.16 9.98 21.23
N LYS A 42 12.14 10.16 22.12
CA LYS A 42 13.46 9.51 21.94
C LYS A 42 13.37 7.98 21.92
N SER A 43 12.49 7.42 22.76
CA SER A 43 12.26 5.97 22.82
C SER A 43 11.53 5.45 21.58
N ASP A 44 10.70 6.28 20.97
CA ASP A 44 10.04 6.03 19.67
C ASP A 44 11.01 6.18 18.48
N GLY A 45 12.28 6.52 18.71
CA GLY A 45 13.32 6.58 17.67
C GLY A 45 13.63 7.97 17.12
N TYR A 46 13.02 9.03 17.65
CA TYR A 46 13.36 10.40 17.26
C TYR A 46 14.70 10.82 17.86
N ILE A 47 15.61 11.34 17.03
CA ILE A 47 16.88 11.87 17.52
C ILE A 47 16.65 13.33 17.92
N ILE A 48 16.51 13.57 19.22
CA ILE A 48 16.29 14.91 19.78
C ILE A 48 17.52 15.32 20.60
N GLU A 49 18.25 16.32 20.13
CA GLU A 49 19.32 16.94 20.93
C GLU A 49 18.70 17.72 22.10
N SER A 50 19.33 17.63 23.27
CA SER A 50 18.92 18.39 24.45
C SER A 50 20.11 19.17 24.98
N LYS A 51 20.07 20.49 24.86
CA LYS A 51 21.18 21.38 25.24
C LYS A 51 20.77 22.29 26.39
N HIS A 52 21.60 22.32 27.44
CA HIS A 52 21.37 23.15 28.62
C HIS A 52 21.22 24.63 28.21
N LYS A 53 20.19 25.31 28.73
CA LYS A 53 19.74 26.68 28.38
C LYS A 53 19.20 26.90 26.96
N SER A 54 19.54 26.06 25.98
CA SER A 54 19.04 26.18 24.60
C SER A 54 17.75 25.41 24.34
N GLY A 55 17.51 24.30 25.05
CA GLY A 55 16.29 23.49 24.91
C GLY A 55 16.47 22.25 24.03
N TYR A 56 15.47 21.98 23.19
CA TYR A 56 15.35 20.77 22.39
C TYR A 56 15.44 21.07 20.89
N LEU A 57 16.14 20.23 20.15
CA LEU A 57 16.25 20.31 18.68
C LEU A 57 16.02 18.92 18.09
N LEU A 58 15.06 18.79 17.17
CA LEU A 58 14.84 17.56 16.40
C LEU A 58 15.88 17.45 15.28
N MET A 59 16.75 16.45 15.38
CA MET A 59 17.84 16.16 14.45
C MET A 59 17.38 15.22 13.33
N GLU A 60 16.79 14.09 13.72
CA GLU A 60 16.36 13.04 12.79
C GLU A 60 15.00 12.47 13.20
N GLU A 61 14.21 12.10 12.20
CA GLU A 61 12.90 11.50 12.35
C GLU A 61 13.00 10.01 11.97
N PRO A 62 12.35 9.10 12.72
CA PRO A 62 12.32 7.70 12.36
C PRO A 62 11.45 7.51 11.10
N ASP A 63 11.75 6.49 10.32
CA ASP A 63 10.87 6.01 9.25
C ASP A 63 9.81 5.10 9.88
N ILE A 64 8.82 5.67 10.57
CA ILE A 64 7.67 4.98 11.16
C ILE A 64 6.41 5.46 10.43
N ILE A 65 5.51 4.53 10.11
CA ILE A 65 4.29 4.83 9.34
C ILE A 65 3.05 4.83 10.23
N ASP A 66 3.15 5.42 11.42
CA ASP A 66 2.00 5.68 12.28
C ASP A 66 1.16 6.86 11.77
N TYR A 67 -0.03 7.05 12.32
CA TYR A 67 -0.92 8.13 11.88
C TYR A 67 -0.30 9.52 12.06
N MET A 68 0.45 9.75 13.13
CA MET A 68 1.05 11.06 13.42
C MET A 68 2.05 11.44 12.33
N GLU A 69 2.85 10.46 11.90
CA GLU A 69 3.87 10.61 10.88
C GLU A 69 3.31 10.75 9.46
N ILE A 70 2.22 10.05 9.13
CA ILE A 70 1.63 10.13 7.78
C ILE A 70 0.62 11.26 7.62
N SER A 71 -0.01 11.72 8.70
CA SER A 71 -1.12 12.69 8.65
C SER A 71 -0.80 14.01 7.93
N PRO A 72 0.44 14.56 7.97
CA PRO A 72 0.78 15.77 7.20
C PRO A 72 0.70 15.58 5.68
N TYR A 73 0.82 14.34 5.21
CA TYR A 73 0.77 13.98 3.78
C TYR A 73 -0.62 13.47 3.36
N LEU A 74 -1.51 13.16 4.32
CA LEU A 74 -2.81 12.54 4.07
C LEU A 74 -3.89 13.57 3.69
N LYS A 75 -4.28 13.57 2.42
CA LYS A 75 -5.30 14.43 1.81
C LYS A 75 -6.65 13.74 1.63
N ALA A 76 -6.69 12.39 1.65
CA ALA A 76 -7.90 11.59 1.55
C ALA A 76 -8.97 12.06 2.57
N GLU A 77 -10.24 12.12 2.18
CA GLU A 77 -11.29 12.63 3.06
C GLU A 77 -11.72 11.60 4.10
N PHE A 78 -11.72 10.31 3.76
CA PHE A 78 -12.17 9.24 4.67
C PHE A 78 -11.24 8.02 4.70
N ILE A 79 -10.59 7.67 3.59
CA ILE A 79 -9.65 6.55 3.55
C ILE A 79 -8.44 6.86 4.45
N GLY A 80 -8.19 5.98 5.42
CA GLY A 80 -7.10 6.13 6.38
C GLY A 80 -7.31 7.21 7.43
N ARG A 81 -8.51 7.78 7.57
CA ARG A 81 -8.85 8.68 8.69
C ARG A 81 -9.06 7.94 10.00
N ASN A 82 -9.61 6.73 9.93
CA ASN A 82 -9.47 5.75 11.00
C ASN A 82 -8.25 4.88 10.67
N TYR A 83 -7.16 5.04 11.42
CA TYR A 83 -5.86 4.45 11.11
C TYR A 83 -5.34 3.65 12.29
N LEU A 84 -5.15 2.35 12.09
CA LEU A 84 -4.65 1.42 13.10
C LEU A 84 -3.22 1.02 12.73
N HIS A 85 -2.27 1.35 13.59
CA HIS A 85 -0.85 1.03 13.41
C HIS A 85 -0.42 -0.06 14.39
N PHE A 86 0.39 -1.01 13.90
CA PHE A 86 0.91 -2.12 14.68
C PHE A 86 2.41 -2.27 14.48
N GLU A 87 3.16 -2.45 15.56
CA GLU A 87 4.58 -2.79 15.47
C GLU A 87 4.81 -4.17 14.85
N SER A 88 3.97 -5.15 15.19
CA SER A 88 3.99 -6.49 14.60
C SER A 88 2.62 -7.13 14.76
N ILE A 89 2.14 -7.80 13.70
CA ILE A 89 0.86 -8.51 13.68
C ILE A 89 1.00 -9.79 12.82
N SER A 90 0.04 -10.71 12.89
CA SER A 90 0.04 -11.89 12.00
C SER A 90 -0.16 -11.47 10.54
N SER A 91 -1.24 -10.75 10.25
CA SER A 91 -1.60 -10.26 8.93
C SER A 91 -2.56 -9.08 9.07
N THR A 92 -2.23 -7.98 8.40
CA THR A 92 -3.10 -6.79 8.29
C THR A 92 -4.44 -7.14 7.66
N ASN A 93 -4.47 -8.03 6.65
CA ASN A 93 -5.70 -8.49 6.01
C ASN A 93 -6.60 -9.31 6.95
N ASP A 94 -6.02 -10.18 7.78
CA ASP A 94 -6.83 -10.97 8.72
C ASP A 94 -7.45 -10.11 9.80
N TYR A 95 -6.63 -9.25 10.39
CA TYR A 95 -7.11 -8.33 11.39
C TYR A 95 -8.19 -7.41 10.81
N ALA A 96 -7.99 -6.92 9.59
CA ALA A 96 -9.00 -6.14 8.88
C ALA A 96 -10.32 -6.91 8.70
N LYS A 97 -10.28 -8.19 8.28
CA LYS A 97 -11.48 -9.02 8.15
C LYS A 97 -12.18 -9.27 9.49
N GLU A 98 -11.42 -9.45 10.57
CA GLU A 98 -11.95 -9.66 11.91
C GLU A 98 -12.75 -8.45 12.40
N ILE A 99 -12.20 -7.25 12.23
CA ILE A 99 -12.83 -6.02 12.73
C ILE A 99 -13.82 -5.39 11.73
N ALA A 100 -13.79 -5.79 10.45
CA ALA A 100 -14.59 -5.19 9.40
C ALA A 100 -16.10 -5.06 9.70
N PRO A 101 -16.78 -6.02 10.37
CA PRO A 101 -18.19 -5.86 10.73
C PRO A 101 -18.48 -4.59 11.52
N SER A 102 -17.62 -4.23 12.49
CA SER A 102 -17.79 -3.06 13.37
C SER A 102 -16.95 -1.85 12.97
N ALA A 103 -15.94 -2.02 12.12
CA ALA A 103 -15.06 -0.95 11.69
C ALA A 103 -15.76 0.11 10.83
N THR A 104 -15.26 1.35 10.90
CA THR A 104 -15.71 2.44 10.03
C THR A 104 -15.25 2.20 8.59
N ASP A 105 -16.08 2.58 7.61
CA ASP A 105 -15.68 2.57 6.20
C ASP A 105 -14.42 3.42 5.98
N GLY A 106 -13.50 2.92 5.16
CA GLY A 106 -12.20 3.54 4.92
C GLY A 106 -11.16 3.35 6.02
N THR A 107 -11.41 2.49 7.02
CA THR A 107 -10.38 2.16 8.02
C THR A 107 -9.14 1.57 7.35
N ALA A 108 -7.97 2.11 7.68
CA ALA A 108 -6.67 1.59 7.25
C ALA A 108 -5.96 0.88 8.41
N ILE A 109 -5.37 -0.27 8.13
CA ILE A 109 -4.60 -1.09 9.05
C ILE A 109 -3.20 -1.19 8.48
N VAL A 110 -2.20 -0.76 9.24
CA VAL A 110 -0.81 -0.78 8.82
C VAL A 110 0.03 -1.45 9.88
N ALA A 111 0.99 -2.23 9.44
CA ALA A 111 1.97 -2.86 10.32
C ALA A 111 3.39 -2.54 9.87
N GLU A 112 4.31 -2.44 10.83
CA GLU A 112 5.75 -2.43 10.52
C GLU A 112 6.22 -3.82 10.09
N GLU A 113 5.68 -4.88 10.71
CA GLU A 113 5.99 -6.28 10.43
C GLU A 113 4.72 -7.15 10.34
N GLN A 114 4.71 -8.15 9.44
CA GLN A 114 3.74 -9.24 9.49
C GLN A 114 4.44 -10.60 9.65
N THR A 115 4.07 -11.34 10.69
CA THR A 115 4.65 -12.67 10.97
C THR A 115 4.04 -13.79 10.11
N SER A 116 2.85 -13.56 9.54
CA SER A 116 2.11 -14.51 8.71
C SER A 116 1.50 -13.82 7.48
N GLY A 117 2.27 -12.90 6.87
CA GLY A 117 1.86 -12.19 5.66
C GLY A 117 1.47 -13.15 4.53
N ARG A 118 0.41 -12.81 3.79
CA ARG A 118 -0.13 -13.67 2.72
C ARG A 118 -0.33 -12.92 1.41
N GLY A 119 -0.10 -13.65 0.32
CA GLY A 119 -0.57 -13.33 -1.01
C GLY A 119 -1.70 -14.27 -1.44
N ARG A 120 -2.04 -14.16 -2.73
CA ARG A 120 -3.08 -15.01 -3.35
C ARG A 120 -2.73 -16.49 -3.28
N MET A 121 -3.77 -17.33 -3.26
CA MET A 121 -3.66 -18.79 -3.24
C MET A 121 -2.80 -19.32 -2.08
N GLY A 122 -2.81 -18.63 -0.94
CA GLY A 122 -2.09 -19.05 0.27
C GLY A 122 -0.57 -18.88 0.22
N ARG A 123 -0.01 -18.21 -0.80
CA ARG A 123 1.43 -17.95 -0.85
C ARG A 123 1.86 -17.03 0.29
N HIS A 124 3.03 -17.27 0.85
CA HIS A 124 3.60 -16.41 1.87
C HIS A 124 4.09 -15.08 1.28
N TRP A 125 3.95 -13.98 2.03
CA TRP A 125 4.49 -12.67 1.71
C TRP A 125 5.41 -12.18 2.83
N VAL A 126 6.71 -12.10 2.55
CA VAL A 126 7.73 -11.67 3.50
C VAL A 126 7.51 -10.19 3.84
N SER A 127 7.33 -9.89 5.12
CA SER A 127 6.89 -8.58 5.62
C SER A 127 7.76 -8.09 6.78
N ASN A 128 9.06 -7.93 6.56
CA ASN A 128 9.99 -7.57 7.63
C ASN A 128 9.81 -6.13 8.12
N LYS A 129 10.08 -5.93 9.42
CA LYS A 129 10.06 -4.61 10.08
C LYS A 129 10.85 -3.55 9.32
N GLY A 130 10.23 -2.41 9.03
CA GLY A 130 10.90 -1.25 8.44
C GLY A 130 11.23 -1.34 6.95
N GLN A 131 10.97 -2.49 6.30
CA GLN A 131 11.44 -2.74 4.93
C GLN A 131 10.38 -2.48 3.86
N GLY A 132 9.11 -2.36 4.24
CA GLY A 132 8.04 -2.16 3.28
C GLY A 132 6.82 -1.51 3.89
N ILE A 133 5.77 -1.45 3.08
CA ILE A 133 4.45 -0.98 3.48
C ILE A 133 3.53 -2.19 3.44
N TRP A 134 3.00 -2.56 4.60
CA TRP A 134 2.04 -3.64 4.78
C TRP A 134 0.74 -3.00 5.23
N LEU A 135 -0.16 -2.77 4.28
CA LEU A 135 -1.37 -1.96 4.47
C LEU A 135 -2.59 -2.77 4.04
N SER A 136 -3.65 -2.71 4.83
CA SER A 136 -4.99 -3.15 4.44
C SER A 136 -6.00 -2.03 4.60
N MET A 137 -6.97 -1.96 3.69
CA MET A 137 -8.10 -1.02 3.76
C MET A 137 -9.41 -1.79 3.86
N ILE A 138 -10.29 -1.37 4.75
CA ILE A 138 -11.66 -1.88 4.89
C ILE A 138 -12.59 -0.94 4.14
N LEU A 139 -13.36 -1.48 3.20
CA LEU A 139 -14.37 -0.75 2.43
C LEU A 139 -15.74 -1.38 2.61
N LYS A 140 -16.79 -0.56 2.66
CA LYS A 140 -18.19 -1.00 2.74
C LYS A 140 -19.03 -0.44 1.58
N PRO A 141 -18.63 -0.68 0.31
CA PRO A 141 -19.34 -0.13 -0.83
C PRO A 141 -20.69 -0.81 -1.05
N ASN A 142 -21.65 -0.05 -1.58
CA ASN A 142 -22.87 -0.63 -2.15
C ASN A 142 -22.62 -1.10 -3.59
N LEU A 143 -21.88 -2.20 -3.74
CA LEU A 143 -21.53 -2.80 -5.03
C LEU A 143 -21.96 -4.26 -5.08
N SER A 144 -22.19 -4.77 -6.29
CA SER A 144 -22.32 -6.21 -6.51
C SER A 144 -20.96 -6.89 -6.38
N PRO A 145 -20.92 -8.21 -6.11
CA PRO A 145 -19.68 -8.98 -6.12
C PRO A 145 -18.84 -8.83 -7.40
N ASN A 146 -19.50 -8.72 -8.57
CA ASN A 146 -18.83 -8.55 -9.86
C ASN A 146 -18.19 -7.16 -10.04
N GLU A 147 -18.75 -6.12 -9.43
CA GLU A 147 -18.11 -4.79 -9.42
C GLU A 147 -16.99 -4.72 -8.39
N ALA A 148 -17.15 -5.39 -7.25
CA ALA A 148 -16.17 -5.41 -6.16
C ALA A 148 -14.79 -5.94 -6.58
N VAL A 149 -14.74 -6.95 -7.46
CA VAL A 149 -13.45 -7.50 -7.94
C VAL A 149 -12.59 -6.47 -8.67
N LYS A 150 -13.22 -5.47 -9.30
CA LYS A 150 -12.57 -4.37 -10.05
C LYS A 150 -11.77 -3.44 -9.14
N LEU A 151 -12.04 -3.43 -7.82
CA LEU A 151 -11.29 -2.63 -6.86
C LEU A 151 -9.81 -3.05 -6.72
N THR A 152 -9.48 -4.30 -7.09
CA THR A 152 -8.08 -4.73 -7.20
C THR A 152 -7.32 -3.88 -8.23
N GLN A 153 -7.96 -3.57 -9.35
CA GLN A 153 -7.40 -2.77 -10.43
C GLN A 153 -7.38 -1.27 -10.08
N VAL A 154 -8.39 -0.79 -9.35
CA VAL A 154 -8.38 0.55 -8.76
C VAL A 154 -7.15 0.73 -7.85
N ALA A 155 -6.90 -0.23 -6.96
CA ALA A 155 -5.71 -0.23 -6.11
C ALA A 155 -4.40 -0.31 -6.92
N ALA A 156 -4.36 -1.12 -7.97
CA ALA A 156 -3.18 -1.23 -8.82
C ALA A 156 -2.81 0.10 -9.49
N VAL A 157 -3.80 0.81 -10.04
CA VAL A 157 -3.61 2.15 -10.62
C VAL A 157 -3.13 3.14 -9.56
N ALA A 158 -3.74 3.15 -8.37
CA ALA A 158 -3.33 4.02 -7.27
C ALA A 158 -1.87 3.79 -6.84
N VAL A 159 -1.43 2.53 -6.79
CA VAL A 159 -0.05 2.19 -6.42
C VAL A 159 0.94 2.62 -7.50
N VAL A 160 0.64 2.39 -8.78
CA VAL A 160 1.52 2.82 -9.89
C VAL A 160 1.76 4.33 -9.85
N ASP A 161 0.68 5.11 -9.71
CA ASP A 161 0.78 6.57 -9.62
C ASP A 161 1.55 7.03 -8.39
N SER A 162 1.32 6.40 -7.24
CA SER A 162 2.02 6.75 -6.00
C SER A 162 3.52 6.44 -6.07
N ILE A 163 3.91 5.33 -6.73
CA ILE A 163 5.32 5.02 -6.99
C ILE A 163 5.92 6.08 -7.93
N LYS A 164 5.19 6.49 -8.96
CA LYS A 164 5.67 7.53 -9.87
C LYS A 164 5.83 8.89 -9.18
N GLU A 165 4.88 9.28 -8.35
CA GLU A 165 4.90 10.55 -7.61
C GLU A 165 6.05 10.64 -6.60
N ILE A 166 6.30 9.56 -5.84
CA ILE A 166 7.23 9.59 -4.70
C ILE A 166 8.63 9.10 -5.07
N ALA A 167 8.74 8.05 -5.89
CA ALA A 167 10.03 7.44 -6.24
C ALA A 167 10.55 7.90 -7.61
N ASP A 168 9.73 8.57 -8.42
CA ASP A 168 10.01 8.94 -9.81
C ASP A 168 10.38 7.75 -10.73
N ILE A 169 9.92 6.55 -10.37
CA ILE A 169 10.15 5.32 -11.16
C ILE A 169 8.94 4.98 -12.00
N ARG A 170 9.19 4.55 -13.24
CA ARG A 170 8.16 3.90 -14.07
C ARG A 170 7.93 2.46 -13.57
N SER A 171 6.73 2.21 -13.08
CA SER A 171 6.24 0.87 -12.79
C SER A 171 5.06 0.52 -13.70
N GLY A 172 4.62 -0.73 -13.69
CA GLY A 172 3.43 -1.13 -14.43
C GLY A 172 2.73 -2.33 -13.82
N ILE A 173 1.53 -2.60 -14.32
CA ILE A 173 0.62 -3.61 -13.80
C ILE A 173 0.84 -4.90 -14.59
N LYS A 174 1.27 -5.94 -13.89
CA LYS A 174 1.08 -7.32 -14.33
C LYS A 174 -0.31 -7.74 -13.88
N TRP A 175 -1.19 -7.95 -14.87
CA TRP A 175 -2.59 -8.24 -14.60
C TRP A 175 -2.75 -9.48 -13.70
N PRO A 176 -3.67 -9.45 -12.73
CA PRO A 176 -4.54 -8.33 -12.36
C PRO A 176 -4.02 -7.46 -11.20
N ASN A 177 -3.04 -7.93 -10.44
CA ASN A 177 -2.85 -7.50 -9.05
C ASN A 177 -1.38 -7.32 -8.61
N ASP A 178 -0.44 -7.42 -9.54
CA ASP A 178 0.99 -7.31 -9.23
C ASP A 178 1.58 -6.07 -9.90
N ILE A 179 2.33 -5.27 -9.13
CA ILE A 179 3.08 -4.13 -9.68
C ILE A 179 4.53 -4.56 -9.88
N VAL A 180 5.08 -4.19 -11.03
CA VAL A 180 6.36 -4.66 -11.51
C VAL A 180 7.22 -3.50 -11.99
N ILE A 181 8.52 -3.57 -11.69
CA ILE A 181 9.56 -2.68 -12.20
C ILE A 181 10.64 -3.58 -12.80
N ASN A 182 11.09 -3.29 -14.02
CA ASN A 182 12.16 -4.05 -14.69
C ASN A 182 11.96 -5.57 -14.64
N SER A 183 10.73 -6.02 -14.92
CA SER A 183 10.32 -7.44 -14.89
C SER A 183 10.45 -8.14 -13.53
N LYS A 184 10.56 -7.38 -12.43
CA LYS A 184 10.58 -7.88 -11.05
C LYS A 184 9.42 -7.31 -10.24
N LYS A 185 8.75 -8.15 -9.45
CA LYS A 185 7.62 -7.75 -8.60
C LYS A 185 8.10 -6.81 -7.49
N VAL A 186 7.45 -5.65 -7.35
CA VAL A 186 7.69 -4.72 -6.24
C VAL A 186 6.50 -4.66 -5.27
N CYS A 187 5.28 -4.90 -5.76
CA CYS A 187 4.08 -4.89 -4.94
C CYS A 187 3.11 -6.01 -5.35
N GLY A 188 2.43 -6.58 -4.36
CA GLY A 188 1.29 -7.47 -4.53
C GLY A 188 0.05 -6.89 -3.86
N ILE A 189 -1.09 -7.02 -4.54
CA ILE A 189 -2.40 -6.60 -4.05
C ILE A 189 -3.26 -7.84 -3.84
N LEU A 190 -3.95 -7.90 -2.70
CA LEU A 190 -4.84 -8.97 -2.31
C LEU A 190 -6.19 -8.39 -1.85
N THR A 191 -7.20 -8.53 -2.70
CA THR A 191 -8.58 -8.17 -2.37
C THR A 191 -9.33 -9.40 -1.88
N GLU A 192 -9.89 -9.31 -0.68
CA GLU A 192 -10.77 -10.32 -0.08
C GLU A 192 -12.14 -9.67 0.19
N MET A 193 -13.21 -10.42 -0.02
CA MET A 193 -14.58 -9.91 0.07
C MET A 193 -15.40 -10.80 1.00
N ASN A 194 -16.24 -10.17 1.82
CA ASN A 194 -17.33 -10.83 2.52
C ASN A 194 -18.65 -10.28 1.99
N GLY A 195 -19.57 -11.18 1.65
CA GLY A 195 -20.86 -10.80 1.11
C GLY A 195 -21.77 -12.01 0.88
N GLU A 196 -23.01 -11.71 0.57
CA GLU A 196 -24.01 -12.64 0.07
C GLU A 196 -24.02 -12.62 -1.47
N ILE A 197 -24.88 -13.42 -2.10
CA ILE A 197 -24.94 -13.58 -3.56
C ILE A 197 -25.12 -12.23 -4.28
N ASP A 198 -25.94 -11.34 -3.73
CA ASP A 198 -26.31 -10.08 -4.37
C ASP A 198 -25.72 -8.83 -3.69
N ARG A 199 -25.01 -9.00 -2.56
CA ARG A 199 -24.57 -7.86 -1.74
C ARG A 199 -23.23 -8.10 -1.09
N VAL A 200 -22.36 -7.11 -1.22
CA VAL A 200 -21.11 -7.03 -0.47
C VAL A 200 -21.36 -6.43 0.91
N ASN A 201 -20.91 -7.13 1.95
CA ASN A 201 -20.92 -6.61 3.33
C ASN A 201 -19.70 -5.71 3.56
N PHE A 202 -18.52 -6.21 3.18
CA PHE A 202 -17.28 -5.46 3.21
C PHE A 202 -16.23 -6.06 2.27
N ILE A 203 -15.22 -5.26 1.97
CA ILE A 203 -14.06 -5.62 1.17
C ILE A 203 -12.81 -5.24 1.96
N VAL A 204 -11.83 -6.13 1.96
CA VAL A 204 -10.50 -5.88 2.50
C VAL A 204 -9.51 -5.88 1.34
N ILE A 205 -8.83 -4.75 1.13
CA ILE A 205 -7.78 -4.62 0.11
C ILE A 205 -6.43 -4.54 0.82
N GLY A 206 -5.66 -5.61 0.73
CA GLY A 206 -4.27 -5.69 1.17
C GLY A 206 -3.30 -5.23 0.09
N ILE A 207 -2.35 -4.40 0.46
CA ILE A 207 -1.27 -3.88 -0.38
C ILE A 207 0.04 -4.13 0.36
N GLY A 208 0.87 -5.01 -0.21
CA GLY A 208 2.24 -5.23 0.23
C GLY A 208 3.21 -4.61 -0.77
N ILE A 209 4.07 -3.69 -0.32
CA ILE A 209 5.08 -3.03 -1.16
C ILE A 209 6.47 -3.20 -0.55
N ASN A 210 7.40 -3.70 -1.35
CA ASN A 210 8.81 -3.74 -1.00
C ASN A 210 9.42 -2.34 -1.21
N VAL A 211 9.67 -1.60 -0.13
CA VAL A 211 10.24 -0.25 -0.22
C VAL A 211 11.75 -0.29 -0.06
N ASN A 212 12.22 -0.68 1.13
CA ASN A 212 13.62 -0.69 1.54
C ASN A 212 14.22 -2.10 1.69
N VAL A 213 13.53 -3.14 1.20
CA VAL A 213 14.04 -4.54 1.20
C VAL A 213 15.32 -4.62 0.36
N GLN A 214 16.42 -5.06 0.96
CA GLN A 214 17.71 -5.24 0.27
C GLN A 214 17.98 -6.70 -0.13
N ASN A 215 17.48 -7.65 0.66
CA ASN A 215 17.76 -9.07 0.48
C ASN A 215 16.45 -9.82 0.29
N PHE A 216 16.39 -10.61 -0.77
CA PHE A 216 15.29 -11.52 -1.04
C PHE A 216 15.76 -12.96 -0.85
N PRO A 217 14.89 -13.86 -0.37
CA PRO A 217 15.14 -15.30 -0.42
C PRO A 217 15.54 -15.78 -1.81
N GLU A 218 16.36 -16.84 -1.89
CA GLU A 218 16.93 -17.34 -3.15
C GLU A 218 15.86 -17.67 -4.20
N ASP A 219 14.72 -18.20 -3.79
CA ASP A 219 13.60 -18.56 -4.66
C ASP A 219 12.89 -17.36 -5.32
N LEU A 220 13.03 -16.18 -4.69
CA LEU A 220 12.54 -14.87 -5.16
C LEU A 220 13.61 -14.05 -5.88
N CYS A 221 14.88 -14.47 -5.83
CA CYS A 221 15.97 -13.79 -6.52
C CYS A 221 15.68 -13.68 -8.02
N GLY A 222 15.85 -12.48 -8.58
CA GLY A 222 15.53 -12.17 -9.98
C GLY A 222 14.03 -12.10 -10.32
N LYS A 223 13.12 -12.34 -9.36
CA LYS A 223 11.66 -12.23 -9.55
C LYS A 223 11.04 -11.11 -8.73
N ALA A 224 11.68 -10.69 -7.65
CA ALA A 224 11.25 -9.59 -6.79
C ALA A 224 12.29 -8.46 -6.77
N THR A 225 11.83 -7.25 -6.46
CA THR A 225 12.66 -6.06 -6.25
C THR A 225 12.04 -5.16 -5.20
N SER A 226 12.72 -4.08 -4.84
CA SER A 226 12.24 -3.02 -3.95
C SER A 226 12.47 -1.65 -4.56
N LEU A 227 11.73 -0.63 -4.11
CA LEU A 227 11.92 0.74 -4.58
C LEU A 227 13.35 1.25 -4.32
N SER A 228 13.94 0.86 -3.19
CA SER A 228 15.31 1.26 -2.85
C SER A 228 16.37 0.64 -3.76
N ILE A 229 16.19 -0.62 -4.19
CA ILE A 229 17.07 -1.27 -5.17
C ILE A 229 16.95 -0.57 -6.52
N GLU A 230 15.73 -0.25 -6.96
CA GLU A 230 15.51 0.36 -8.27
C GLU A 230 15.89 1.85 -8.32
N THR A 231 15.85 2.57 -7.20
CA THR A 231 16.30 3.97 -7.10
C THR A 231 17.78 4.12 -6.72
N GLY A 232 18.38 3.09 -6.11
CA GLY A 232 19.71 3.17 -5.50
C GLY A 232 19.79 3.96 -4.19
N LYS A 233 18.66 4.29 -3.56
CA LYS A 233 18.59 5.04 -2.29
C LYS A 233 17.52 4.50 -1.36
N ILE A 234 17.63 4.73 -0.06
CA ILE A 234 16.56 4.43 0.90
C ILE A 234 15.44 5.46 0.71
N LEU A 235 14.19 5.02 0.71
CA LEU A 235 13.01 5.88 0.62
C LEU A 235 12.33 6.02 1.99
N ASP A 236 11.86 7.23 2.28
CA ASP A 236 10.91 7.48 3.37
C ASP A 236 9.55 6.87 3.02
N ARG A 237 9.03 5.97 3.87
CA ARG A 237 7.75 5.27 3.62
C ARG A 237 6.55 6.16 3.90
N LYS A 238 6.69 7.21 4.71
CA LYS A 238 5.59 8.09 5.14
C LYS A 238 4.85 8.76 3.97
N PRO A 239 5.52 9.49 3.06
CA PRO A 239 4.85 10.12 1.93
C PRO A 239 4.28 9.08 0.95
N LEU A 240 4.92 7.93 0.79
CA LEU A 240 4.41 6.85 -0.07
C LEU A 240 3.13 6.23 0.46
N THR A 241 3.07 5.90 1.76
CA THR A 241 1.86 5.37 2.40
C THR A 241 0.68 6.33 2.25
N ALA A 242 0.89 7.62 2.54
CA ALA A 242 -0.15 8.62 2.38
C ALA A 242 -0.56 8.82 0.91
N SER A 243 0.41 8.80 -0.03
CA SER A 243 0.15 8.89 -1.46
C SER A 243 -0.76 7.75 -1.95
N ILE A 244 -0.53 6.52 -1.46
CA ILE A 244 -1.35 5.35 -1.82
C ILE A 244 -2.79 5.55 -1.35
N LEU A 245 -3.00 5.99 -0.10
CA LEU A 245 -4.34 6.24 0.44
C LEU A 245 -5.05 7.37 -0.32
N ASN A 246 -4.33 8.46 -0.63
CA ASN A 246 -4.85 9.60 -1.39
C ASN A 246 -5.27 9.19 -2.81
N ASN A 247 -4.39 8.51 -3.54
CA ASN A 247 -4.66 8.08 -4.91
C ASN A 247 -5.72 6.97 -4.94
N PHE A 248 -5.75 6.09 -3.94
CA PHE A 248 -6.81 5.10 -3.82
C PHE A 248 -8.17 5.77 -3.68
N GLU A 249 -8.33 6.72 -2.75
CA GLU A 249 -9.61 7.42 -2.58
C GLU A 249 -10.04 8.16 -3.87
N LYS A 250 -9.10 8.85 -4.52
CA LYS A 250 -9.33 9.53 -5.81
C LYS A 250 -9.90 8.56 -6.85
N TYR A 251 -9.24 7.43 -7.09
CA TYR A 251 -9.66 6.46 -8.11
C TYR A 251 -10.89 5.67 -7.70
N TYR A 252 -11.06 5.39 -6.42
CA TYR A 252 -12.25 4.77 -5.86
C TYR A 252 -13.49 5.65 -6.10
N ARG A 253 -13.41 6.97 -5.86
CA ARG A 253 -14.50 7.90 -6.15
C ARG A 253 -14.80 7.98 -7.65
N ILE A 254 -13.78 8.04 -8.50
CA ILE A 254 -13.95 8.00 -9.96
C ILE A 254 -14.69 6.72 -10.38
N PHE A 255 -14.30 5.58 -9.83
CA PHE A 255 -14.95 4.30 -10.09
C PHE A 255 -16.42 4.27 -9.65
N LEU A 256 -16.73 4.76 -8.46
CA LEU A 256 -18.12 4.79 -7.97
C LEU A 256 -19.03 5.72 -8.76
N ILE A 257 -18.50 6.85 -9.26
CA ILE A 257 -19.31 7.87 -9.96
C ILE A 257 -19.41 7.57 -11.46
N ASN A 258 -18.28 7.22 -12.10
CA ASN A 258 -18.17 7.11 -13.56
C ASN A 258 -18.11 5.66 -14.05
N GLY A 259 -18.14 4.69 -13.13
CA GLY A 259 -17.94 3.27 -13.43
C GLY A 259 -16.49 2.93 -13.80
N PHE A 260 -16.28 1.71 -14.29
CA PHE A 260 -14.94 1.15 -14.47
C PHE A 260 -14.18 1.68 -15.69
N SER A 261 -14.84 2.28 -16.68
CA SER A 261 -14.22 2.63 -17.97
C SER A 261 -12.95 3.49 -17.85
N SER A 262 -12.95 4.51 -16.98
CA SER A 262 -11.77 5.37 -16.77
C SER A 262 -10.61 4.61 -16.15
N ILE A 263 -10.90 3.73 -15.18
CA ILE A 263 -9.89 2.89 -14.52
C ILE A 263 -9.36 1.84 -15.49
N ARG A 264 -10.24 1.23 -16.30
CA ARG A 264 -9.89 0.29 -17.35
C ARG A 264 -8.86 0.89 -18.31
N ASN A 265 -9.06 2.13 -18.76
CA ASN A 265 -8.12 2.81 -19.65
C ASN A 265 -6.73 2.97 -19.01
N LEU A 266 -6.68 3.41 -17.74
CA LEU A 266 -5.42 3.48 -16.98
C LEU A 266 -4.78 2.09 -16.81
N CYS A 267 -5.57 1.05 -16.54
CA CYS A 267 -5.06 -0.32 -16.47
C CYS A 267 -4.46 -0.79 -17.79
N LYS A 268 -5.06 -0.42 -18.94
CA LYS A 268 -4.50 -0.74 -20.25
C LYS A 268 -3.20 0.02 -20.51
N GLU A 269 -3.17 1.30 -20.18
CA GLU A 269 -1.98 2.16 -20.32
C GLU A 269 -0.81 1.64 -19.47
N TYR A 270 -1.08 1.25 -18.23
CA TYR A 270 -0.08 0.72 -17.30
C TYR A 270 0.17 -0.77 -17.48
N SER A 271 -0.53 -1.45 -18.39
CA SER A 271 -0.41 -2.89 -18.53
C SER A 271 0.95 -3.28 -19.07
N LEU A 272 1.62 -4.16 -18.34
CA LEU A 272 2.80 -4.85 -18.85
C LEU A 272 2.44 -6.22 -19.45
N THR A 273 1.19 -6.67 -19.28
CA THR A 273 0.68 -7.96 -19.76
C THR A 273 0.14 -7.87 -21.18
N LEU A 274 -0.53 -6.76 -21.54
CA LEU A 274 -1.09 -6.59 -22.87
C LEU A 274 0.00 -6.63 -23.96
N ASN A 275 -0.39 -7.13 -25.13
CA ASN A 275 0.47 -7.30 -26.30
C ASN A 275 1.65 -8.26 -26.08
N LYS A 276 1.57 -9.12 -25.05
CA LYS A 276 2.53 -10.20 -24.81
C LYS A 276 1.88 -11.57 -24.93
N ASP A 277 2.73 -12.54 -25.20
CA ASP A 277 2.35 -13.94 -25.11
C ASP A 277 2.39 -14.36 -23.64
N VAL A 278 1.27 -14.91 -23.20
CA VAL A 278 1.01 -15.30 -21.83
C VAL A 278 0.68 -16.78 -21.75
N LYS A 279 1.17 -17.40 -20.69
CA LYS A 279 0.74 -18.72 -20.25
C LYS A 279 -0.40 -18.53 -19.26
N VAL A 280 -1.57 -19.04 -19.63
CA VAL A 280 -2.78 -19.09 -18.78
C VAL A 280 -2.86 -20.49 -18.19
N ILE A 281 -2.96 -20.58 -16.87
CA ILE A 281 -3.09 -21.84 -16.13
C ILE A 281 -4.50 -21.91 -15.54
N ILE A 282 -5.32 -22.86 -16.02
CA ILE A 282 -6.69 -23.14 -15.54
C ILE A 282 -6.78 -24.62 -15.18
N ASN A 283 -7.15 -24.96 -13.95
CA ASN A 283 -7.33 -26.37 -13.51
C ASN A 283 -6.12 -27.28 -13.87
N ASN A 284 -4.89 -26.80 -13.65
CA ASN A 284 -3.61 -27.44 -14.05
C ASN A 284 -3.37 -27.64 -15.55
N ASN A 285 -4.27 -27.19 -16.43
CA ASN A 285 -4.01 -27.13 -17.86
C ASN A 285 -3.35 -25.80 -18.21
N GLU A 286 -2.25 -25.88 -18.95
CA GLU A 286 -1.54 -24.71 -19.45
C GLU A 286 -1.92 -24.45 -20.90
N CYS A 287 -2.33 -23.21 -21.18
CA CYS A 287 -2.58 -22.76 -22.55
C CYS A 287 -1.77 -21.50 -22.83
N ILE A 288 -1.20 -21.41 -24.03
CA ILE A 288 -0.44 -20.24 -24.47
C ILE A 288 -1.29 -19.43 -25.43
N GLY A 289 -1.46 -18.16 -25.14
CA GLY A 289 -2.15 -17.22 -26.01
C GLY A 289 -1.58 -15.81 -25.87
N ARG A 290 -2.06 -14.90 -26.70
CA ARG A 290 -1.68 -13.49 -26.67
C ARG A 290 -2.71 -12.69 -25.90
N ALA A 291 -2.28 -11.92 -24.90
CA ALA A 291 -3.14 -10.99 -24.18
C ALA A 291 -3.41 -9.75 -25.07
N VAL A 292 -4.66 -9.56 -25.48
CA VAL A 292 -5.02 -8.54 -26.48
C VAL A 292 -5.85 -7.40 -25.92
N ASP A 293 -6.60 -7.62 -24.84
CA ASP A 293 -7.41 -6.57 -24.23
C ASP A 293 -7.71 -6.85 -22.75
N ILE A 294 -8.25 -5.86 -22.06
CA ILE A 294 -8.95 -6.00 -20.78
C ILE A 294 -10.40 -5.59 -21.06
N ASP A 295 -11.41 -6.36 -20.69
CA ASP A 295 -12.83 -6.01 -20.94
C ASP A 295 -13.43 -5.04 -19.91
N ASP A 296 -14.72 -4.72 -20.04
CA ASP A 296 -15.45 -3.81 -19.15
C ASP A 296 -15.66 -4.36 -17.73
N ASP A 297 -15.41 -5.65 -17.55
CA ASP A 297 -15.44 -6.32 -16.25
C ASP A 297 -14.06 -6.48 -15.63
N GLY A 298 -13.01 -5.97 -16.29
CA GLY A 298 -11.64 -6.04 -15.80
C GLY A 298 -10.94 -7.37 -16.11
N ASN A 299 -11.58 -8.27 -16.85
CA ASN A 299 -11.02 -9.56 -17.21
C ASN A 299 -10.02 -9.44 -18.37
N LEU A 300 -9.03 -10.34 -18.40
CA LEU A 300 -8.04 -10.38 -19.47
C LEU A 300 -8.60 -11.12 -20.68
N ILE A 301 -8.48 -10.53 -21.86
CA ILE A 301 -8.89 -11.13 -23.11
C ILE A 301 -7.67 -11.74 -23.80
N VAL A 302 -7.71 -13.06 -24.03
CA VAL A 302 -6.60 -13.83 -24.60
C VAL A 302 -7.03 -14.50 -25.91
N VAL A 303 -6.20 -14.38 -26.93
CA VAL A 303 -6.35 -15.10 -28.22
C VAL A 303 -5.34 -16.24 -28.26
N PHE A 304 -5.84 -17.47 -28.34
CA PHE A 304 -5.00 -18.67 -28.40
C PHE A 304 -4.53 -18.98 -29.82
N LYS A 305 -3.56 -19.89 -29.97
CA LYS A 305 -2.98 -20.26 -31.27
C LYS A 305 -4.00 -20.81 -32.29
N ASN A 306 -5.10 -21.39 -31.81
CA ASN A 306 -6.22 -21.87 -32.64
C ASN A 306 -7.15 -20.74 -33.12
N GLY A 307 -6.86 -19.47 -32.78
CA GLY A 307 -7.70 -18.31 -33.09
C GLY A 307 -8.86 -18.08 -32.10
N GLU A 308 -9.03 -18.97 -31.11
CA GLU A 308 -10.08 -18.85 -30.10
C GLU A 308 -9.79 -17.67 -29.16
N LYS A 309 -10.80 -16.82 -28.94
CA LYS A 309 -10.75 -15.70 -28.00
C LYS A 309 -11.47 -16.10 -26.72
N LYS A 310 -10.81 -16.02 -25.56
CA LYS A 310 -11.42 -16.25 -24.25
C LYS A 310 -11.25 -15.05 -23.31
N THR A 311 -12.24 -14.92 -22.45
CA THR A 311 -12.22 -14.03 -21.28
C THR A 311 -11.67 -14.80 -20.08
N ILE A 312 -10.64 -14.25 -19.46
CA ILE A 312 -9.91 -14.85 -18.35
C ILE A 312 -10.19 -14.02 -17.09
N ALA A 313 -10.99 -14.58 -16.18
CA ALA A 313 -11.33 -13.95 -14.91
C ALA A 313 -10.20 -14.10 -13.89
N SER A 314 -9.99 -13.09 -13.05
CA SER A 314 -8.85 -13.06 -12.13
C SER A 314 -8.86 -14.18 -11.10
N GLY A 315 -10.03 -14.67 -10.67
CA GLY A 315 -10.19 -15.57 -9.52
C GLY A 315 -9.46 -16.92 -9.64
N ASP A 316 -9.44 -17.51 -10.84
CA ASP A 316 -9.16 -18.95 -11.00
C ASP A 316 -7.87 -19.28 -11.73
N VAL A 317 -7.04 -18.26 -12.03
CA VAL A 317 -5.98 -18.40 -13.02
C VAL A 317 -4.66 -17.74 -12.62
N SER A 318 -3.56 -18.39 -13.03
CA SER A 318 -2.23 -17.81 -13.01
C SER A 318 -1.84 -17.41 -14.43
N VAL A 319 -1.55 -16.12 -14.64
CA VAL A 319 -1.01 -15.60 -15.90
C VAL A 319 0.49 -15.34 -15.73
N ARG A 320 1.31 -15.94 -16.59
CA ARG A 320 2.78 -15.80 -16.57
C ARG A 320 3.31 -15.42 -17.94
N GLY A 321 4.33 -14.56 -17.99
CA GLY A 321 5.09 -14.31 -19.21
C GLY A 321 5.83 -15.56 -19.66
N LEU A 322 6.02 -15.72 -20.98
CA LEU A 322 6.76 -16.85 -21.52
C LEU A 322 8.28 -16.77 -21.28
N LEU A 323 8.84 -15.56 -21.26
CA LEU A 323 10.30 -15.32 -21.17
C LEU A 323 10.73 -14.65 -19.85
N GLY A 324 9.84 -14.56 -18.87
CA GLY A 324 10.13 -13.87 -17.61
C GLY A 324 8.89 -13.69 -16.74
N TYR A 325 8.98 -12.79 -15.76
CA TYR A 325 7.89 -12.57 -14.82
C TYR A 325 6.63 -11.99 -15.47
N VAL A 326 6.78 -11.22 -16.55
CA VAL A 326 5.70 -10.49 -17.25
C VAL A 326 5.57 -10.93 -18.69
#